data_AF-A0A3A6HSS2-F1
#
_entry.id   AF-A0A3A6HSS2-F1
#
_cell.length_a   1.000
_cell.length_b   1.000
_cell.length_c   1.000
_cell.angle_alpha   90.00
_cell.angle_beta   90.00
_cell.angle_gamma   90.00
#
_symmetry.space_group_name_H-M   'P 1'
#
loop_
_entity.id
_entity.type
_entity.pdbx_description
1 polymer ?
#
loop_
_entity_poly.entity_id
_entity_poly.type
_entity_poly.pdbx_seq_one_letter_code
_entity_poly.pdbx_strand_id
1 'polypeptide(L)'
;MIDTEKTGGKIALLRKEKGLTGEKLAALLDVSPQAISKWGNGKCLPETSLLPALANTLGCSIDSLLMPRELFILEAVYTDGCTHIPVTGFIDSFVRGNELSITICSPFIGEQIESSRLKLLTVKYQTPDGIFFTYTLQNETLHIAASRKGENFEKNSHEELHIIGAYYGNEKDYSSAMTKIRHYEYFCWEEIPVNHETFPSSTSSDDTEYLLLIYLSGNGIYAISCAENSGLQYDHGRTFLRLKDTSKCILPDIMPLAWGMGMDCTWAGALYAALTYMGEPCTYQQLMGLSGACYRICFTDIWDFSCTDALVAYDYAEPLYRALGYTPVWADRLDKEQRKEERLAIMKDIRNGKPVLAINLRVAPEWGVITGYLDNGRFLLCRTYFDQEIYDQWEKKDCEDRQITFDDRGGYLVNDFWPFLIIHFGPSVEKRSPAENFKASLLILADSFRAESRGSYYQGKQAYEAWIDSLSEDSLFDCTADEENAERRLCVNDCMLVNLIDARRCASGYIRRNLHLLPEAFHAQLQKLADNYGSIYESLTSFREKVTLMSGKEIFYNQCRANGVSTAALRKEQIQLLKEILMLEQENCSIADTLNAGLQLPAEG
;
A
#
# COMPACT_ATOMS: atom_id res chain seq x y z
N MET A 1 -47.42 38.38 -6.42
CA MET A 1 -48.13 39.56 -6.99
C MET A 1 -47.52 39.82 -8.35
N ILE A 2 -48.31 40.04 -9.41
CA ILE A 2 -47.78 40.27 -10.76
C ILE A 2 -47.02 41.61 -10.76
N ASP A 3 -45.76 41.59 -11.20
CA ASP A 3 -44.91 42.78 -11.27
C ASP A 3 -45.25 43.58 -12.53
N THR A 4 -45.90 44.73 -12.33
CA THR A 4 -46.43 45.56 -13.42
C THR A 4 -45.31 46.14 -14.28
N GLU A 5 -44.15 46.47 -13.71
CA GLU A 5 -43.00 46.99 -14.45
C GLU A 5 -42.38 45.90 -15.33
N LYS A 6 -42.18 44.70 -14.79
CA LYS A 6 -41.62 43.57 -15.57
C LYS A 6 -42.55 43.11 -16.68
N THR A 7 -43.84 42.97 -16.38
CA THR A 7 -44.87 42.67 -17.40
C THR A 7 -44.89 43.76 -18.48
N GLY A 8 -44.83 45.03 -18.09
CA GLY A 8 -44.81 46.15 -19.02
C GLY A 8 -43.58 46.16 -19.92
N GLY A 9 -42.39 45.96 -19.34
CA GLY A 9 -41.14 45.81 -20.08
C GLY A 9 -41.20 44.68 -21.10
N LYS A 10 -41.76 43.52 -20.73
CA LYS A 10 -41.93 42.37 -21.63
C LYS A 10 -42.90 42.66 -22.78
N ILE A 11 -44.04 43.30 -22.50
CA ILE A 11 -44.99 43.75 -23.53
C ILE A 11 -44.32 44.71 -24.52
N ALA A 12 -43.56 45.69 -24.01
CA ALA A 12 -42.87 46.66 -24.85
C ALA A 12 -41.79 46.02 -25.73
N LEU A 13 -41.06 45.05 -25.20
CA LEU A 13 -40.04 44.28 -25.91
C LEU A 13 -40.65 43.42 -27.03
N LEU A 14 -41.61 42.56 -26.71
CA LEU A 14 -42.25 41.66 -27.70
C LEU A 14 -42.96 42.46 -28.81
N ARG A 15 -43.57 43.60 -28.46
CA ARG A 15 -44.17 44.50 -29.47
C ARG A 15 -43.13 45.00 -30.46
N LYS A 16 -41.94 45.42 -29.98
CA LYS A 16 -40.84 45.89 -30.84
C LYS A 16 -40.29 44.77 -31.72
N GLU A 17 -40.11 43.56 -31.17
CA GLU A 17 -39.66 42.39 -31.93
C GLU A 17 -40.61 42.02 -33.07
N LYS A 18 -41.93 42.19 -32.87
CA LYS A 18 -42.94 41.98 -33.92
C LYS A 18 -43.07 43.16 -34.91
N GLY A 19 -42.26 44.21 -34.77
CA GLY A 19 -42.32 45.41 -35.62
C GLY A 19 -43.63 46.18 -35.51
N LEU A 20 -44.37 46.03 -34.40
CA LEU A 20 -45.66 46.67 -34.20
C LEU A 20 -45.49 48.05 -33.56
N THR A 21 -46.07 49.10 -34.13
CA THR A 21 -46.20 50.40 -33.45
C THR A 21 -47.23 50.30 -32.32
N GLY A 22 -47.18 51.23 -31.35
CA GLY A 22 -48.18 51.27 -30.28
C GLY A 22 -49.61 51.42 -30.83
N GLU A 23 -49.76 52.21 -31.89
CA GLU A 23 -51.02 52.40 -32.62
C GLU A 23 -51.50 51.13 -33.33
N LYS A 24 -50.58 50.39 -33.96
CA LYS A 24 -50.91 49.14 -34.66
C LYS A 24 -51.31 48.04 -33.68
N LEU A 25 -50.62 47.92 -32.54
CA LEU A 25 -51.02 46.97 -31.49
C LEU A 25 -52.36 47.36 -30.85
N ALA A 26 -52.58 48.65 -30.64
CA ALA A 26 -53.84 49.17 -30.11
C ALA A 26 -55.03 48.86 -31.02
N ALA A 27 -54.87 49.05 -32.34
CA ALA A 27 -55.88 48.70 -33.33
C ALA A 27 -56.16 47.19 -33.41
N LEU A 28 -55.12 46.34 -33.28
CA LEU A 28 -55.28 44.88 -33.28
C LEU A 28 -56.03 44.34 -32.06
N LEU A 29 -55.98 45.07 -30.93
CA LEU A 29 -56.60 44.66 -29.67
C LEU A 29 -57.87 45.47 -29.33
N ASP A 30 -58.31 46.35 -30.24
CA ASP A 30 -59.45 47.27 -30.08
C ASP A 30 -59.37 48.11 -28.79
N VAL A 31 -58.21 48.71 -28.54
CA VAL A 31 -57.94 49.56 -27.37
C VAL A 31 -57.31 50.89 -27.77
N SER A 32 -57.25 51.85 -26.86
CA SER A 32 -56.56 53.11 -27.12
C SER A 32 -55.03 52.94 -27.16
N PRO A 33 -54.28 53.67 -28.02
CA PRO A 33 -52.82 53.68 -28.00
C PRO A 33 -52.23 54.09 -26.63
N GLN A 34 -52.99 54.89 -25.86
CA GLN A 34 -52.62 55.28 -24.50
C GLN A 34 -52.66 54.09 -23.52
N ALA A 35 -53.58 53.13 -23.71
CA ALA A 35 -53.61 51.89 -22.92
C ALA A 35 -52.36 51.05 -23.16
N ILE A 36 -51.98 50.84 -24.43
CA ILE A 36 -50.73 50.14 -24.80
C ILE A 36 -49.49 50.83 -24.19
N SER A 37 -49.46 52.16 -24.19
CA SER A 37 -48.37 52.93 -23.57
C SER A 37 -48.34 52.79 -22.05
N LYS A 38 -49.50 52.76 -21.39
CA LYS A 38 -49.59 52.54 -19.93
C LYS A 38 -49.13 51.13 -19.56
N TRP A 39 -49.53 50.11 -20.32
CA TRP A 39 -49.08 48.73 -20.11
C TRP A 39 -47.58 48.61 -20.34
N GLY A 40 -47.07 49.08 -21.48
CA GLY A 40 -45.65 48.96 -21.84
C GLY A 40 -44.69 49.71 -20.92
N ASN A 41 -45.17 50.70 -20.17
CA ASN A 41 -44.38 51.44 -19.17
C ASN A 41 -44.68 50.98 -17.73
N GLY A 42 -45.39 49.86 -17.55
CA GLY A 42 -45.69 49.27 -16.25
C GLY A 42 -46.62 50.07 -15.33
N LYS A 43 -47.32 51.08 -15.87
CA LYS A 43 -48.22 51.96 -15.11
C LYS A 43 -49.52 51.26 -14.69
N CYS A 44 -49.95 50.25 -15.44
CA CYS A 44 -51.06 49.37 -15.10
C CYS A 44 -50.97 48.06 -15.89
N LEU A 45 -51.63 47.00 -15.42
CA LEU A 45 -51.71 45.73 -16.15
C LEU A 45 -52.77 45.80 -17.27
N PRO A 46 -52.65 44.96 -18.31
CA PRO A 46 -53.74 44.70 -19.24
C PRO A 46 -54.95 44.13 -18.50
N GLU A 47 -56.16 44.46 -18.96
CA GLU A 47 -57.37 43.84 -18.45
C GLU A 47 -57.35 42.33 -18.71
N THR A 48 -57.87 41.53 -17.78
CA THR A 48 -57.81 40.06 -17.84
C THR A 48 -58.45 39.51 -19.12
N SER A 49 -59.52 40.16 -19.61
CA SER A 49 -60.22 39.84 -20.86
C SER A 49 -59.34 40.01 -22.11
N LEU A 50 -58.33 40.88 -22.06
CA LEU A 50 -57.46 41.22 -23.18
C LEU A 50 -56.18 40.38 -23.21
N LEU A 51 -55.85 39.68 -22.12
CA LEU A 51 -54.64 38.86 -22.03
C LEU A 51 -54.54 37.75 -23.09
N PRO A 52 -55.60 37.00 -23.45
CA PRO A 52 -55.50 35.98 -24.50
C PRO A 52 -55.19 36.59 -25.87
N ALA A 53 -55.86 37.69 -26.23
CA ALA A 53 -55.64 38.38 -27.49
C ALA A 53 -54.23 39.00 -27.54
N LEU A 54 -53.82 39.69 -26.46
CA LEU A 54 -52.50 40.28 -26.33
C LEU A 54 -51.38 39.23 -26.44
N ALA A 55 -51.50 38.12 -25.70
CA ALA A 55 -50.52 37.03 -25.73
C ALA A 55 -50.41 36.41 -27.13
N ASN A 56 -51.55 36.18 -27.80
CA ASN A 56 -51.59 35.65 -29.16
C ASN A 56 -50.97 36.62 -30.19
N THR A 57 -51.30 37.92 -30.13
CA THR A 57 -50.72 38.94 -31.02
C THR A 57 -49.21 39.09 -30.83
N LEU A 58 -48.71 38.95 -29.60
CA LEU A 58 -47.28 39.00 -29.28
C LEU A 58 -46.56 37.66 -29.51
N GLY A 59 -47.30 36.57 -29.73
CA GLY A 59 -46.77 35.23 -29.99
C GLY A 59 -46.15 34.56 -28.75
N CYS A 60 -46.75 34.74 -27.58
CA CYS A 60 -46.31 34.15 -26.31
C CYS A 60 -47.50 33.56 -25.53
N SER A 61 -47.23 32.82 -24.45
CA SER A 61 -48.28 32.43 -23.50
C SER A 61 -48.60 33.57 -22.53
N ILE A 62 -49.80 33.58 -21.96
CA ILE A 62 -50.19 34.54 -20.92
C ILE A 62 -49.22 34.45 -19.73
N ASP A 63 -48.81 33.25 -19.35
CA ASP A 63 -47.85 33.03 -18.26
C ASP A 63 -46.48 33.64 -18.57
N SER A 64 -45.97 33.48 -19.81
CA SER A 64 -44.70 34.08 -20.25
C SER A 64 -44.74 35.62 -20.25
N LEU A 65 -45.93 36.19 -20.45
CA LEU A 65 -46.15 37.63 -20.48
C LEU A 65 -46.25 38.24 -19.07
N LEU A 66 -46.99 37.58 -18.19
CA LEU A 66 -47.27 38.07 -16.84
C LEU A 66 -46.21 37.66 -15.81
N MET A 67 -45.56 36.51 -16.02
CA MET A 67 -44.57 35.93 -15.14
C MET A 67 -43.34 35.55 -15.98
N PRO A 68 -42.54 36.53 -16.42
CA PRO A 68 -41.33 36.24 -17.17
C PRO A 68 -40.44 35.29 -16.36
N ARG A 69 -39.86 34.31 -17.05
CA ARG A 69 -39.00 33.32 -16.42
C ARG A 69 -37.72 33.99 -15.93
N GLU A 70 -37.48 33.89 -14.63
CA GLU A 70 -36.34 34.48 -13.92
C GLU A 70 -35.40 33.43 -13.37
N LEU A 71 -35.88 32.18 -13.22
CA LEU A 71 -35.08 31.04 -12.76
C LEU A 71 -34.75 30.12 -13.94
N PHE A 72 -33.45 29.95 -14.21
CA PHE A 72 -32.95 29.05 -15.24
C PHE A 72 -32.02 28.02 -14.63
N ILE A 73 -32.25 26.74 -14.92
CA ILE A 73 -31.31 25.68 -14.54
C ILE A 73 -30.23 25.65 -15.62
N LEU A 74 -29.00 26.00 -15.24
CA LEU A 74 -27.87 26.02 -16.16
C LEU A 74 -27.24 24.64 -16.28
N GLU A 75 -27.16 23.92 -15.16
CA GLU A 75 -26.59 22.58 -15.08
C GLU A 75 -27.21 21.84 -13.91
N ALA A 76 -27.54 20.57 -14.09
CA ALA A 76 -27.90 19.69 -12.99
C ALA A 76 -27.35 18.28 -13.24
N VAL A 77 -26.75 17.68 -12.22
CA VAL A 77 -26.12 16.36 -12.29
C VAL A 77 -26.59 15.50 -11.13
N TYR A 78 -27.18 14.34 -11.44
CA TYR A 78 -27.46 13.31 -10.46
C TYR A 78 -26.25 12.39 -10.35
N THR A 79 -25.72 12.19 -9.14
CA THR A 79 -24.42 11.56 -8.94
C THR A 79 -24.34 10.82 -7.62
N ASP A 80 -23.41 9.87 -7.53
CA ASP A 80 -22.97 9.25 -6.27
C ASP A 80 -21.53 9.68 -5.87
N GLY A 81 -21.02 10.75 -6.50
CA GLY A 81 -19.65 11.23 -6.36
C GLY A 81 -18.60 10.45 -7.17
N CYS A 82 -19.00 9.47 -7.99
CA CYS A 82 -18.13 8.80 -8.96
C CYS A 82 -18.78 8.70 -10.35
N THR A 83 -20.08 8.44 -10.40
CA THR A 83 -20.90 8.41 -11.61
C THR A 83 -21.66 9.72 -11.72
N HIS A 84 -21.72 10.31 -12.92
CA HIS A 84 -22.35 11.60 -13.16
C HIS A 84 -23.37 11.48 -14.29
N ILE A 85 -24.65 11.66 -13.96
CA ILE A 85 -25.76 11.59 -14.91
C ILE A 85 -26.30 13.01 -15.13
N PRO A 86 -26.07 13.63 -16.30
CA PRO A 86 -26.59 14.96 -16.61
C PRO A 86 -28.13 14.94 -16.69
N VAL A 87 -28.78 15.75 -15.86
CA VAL A 87 -30.24 15.82 -15.76
C VAL A 87 -30.79 17.24 -15.95
N THR A 88 -29.98 18.17 -16.46
CA THR A 88 -30.33 19.58 -16.62
C THR A 88 -31.71 19.80 -17.23
N GLY A 89 -31.98 19.21 -18.41
CA GLY A 89 -33.27 19.39 -19.09
C GLY A 89 -34.45 18.78 -18.34
N PHE A 90 -34.24 17.67 -17.64
CA PHE A 90 -35.25 17.06 -16.78
C PHE A 90 -35.60 17.99 -15.63
N ILE A 91 -34.61 18.47 -14.87
CA ILE A 91 -34.80 19.38 -13.74
C ILE A 91 -35.42 20.72 -14.19
N ASP A 92 -34.94 21.28 -15.30
CA ASP A 92 -35.46 22.52 -15.87
C ASP A 92 -36.96 22.42 -16.20
N SER A 93 -37.42 21.25 -16.63
CA SER A 93 -38.84 20.99 -16.94
C SER A 93 -39.78 21.07 -15.75
N PHE A 94 -39.26 20.99 -14.51
CA PHE A 94 -40.05 21.11 -13.26
C PHE A 94 -40.14 22.54 -12.72
N VAL A 95 -39.48 23.51 -13.35
CA VAL A 95 -39.59 24.92 -12.93
C VAL A 95 -41.01 25.43 -13.21
N ARG A 96 -41.69 25.94 -12.17
CA ARG A 96 -43.04 26.49 -12.23
C ARG A 96 -43.07 27.81 -11.46
N GLY A 97 -43.57 28.88 -12.08
CA GLY A 97 -43.71 30.18 -11.41
C GLY A 97 -42.40 30.75 -10.83
N ASN A 98 -41.25 30.51 -11.48
CA ASN A 98 -39.91 30.87 -10.99
C ASN A 98 -39.48 30.18 -9.69
N GLU A 99 -40.09 29.03 -9.41
CA GLU A 99 -39.73 28.14 -8.32
C GLU A 99 -39.48 26.71 -8.86
N LEU A 100 -38.57 25.99 -8.21
CA LEU A 100 -38.32 24.57 -8.39
C LEU A 100 -38.53 23.90 -7.03
N SER A 101 -39.38 22.88 -6.98
CA SER A 101 -39.60 22.07 -5.79
C SER A 101 -39.62 20.60 -6.21
N ILE A 102 -38.57 19.85 -5.91
CA ILE A 102 -38.44 18.46 -6.34
C ILE A 102 -37.85 17.58 -5.22
N THR A 103 -38.43 16.40 -5.02
CA THR A 103 -37.87 15.39 -4.11
C THR A 103 -37.10 14.36 -4.93
N ILE A 104 -35.91 14.01 -4.49
CA ILE A 104 -35.06 13.04 -5.19
C ILE A 104 -35.38 11.65 -4.67
N CYS A 105 -36.17 10.88 -5.43
CA CYS A 105 -36.50 9.50 -5.09
C CYS A 105 -35.72 8.53 -5.98
N SER A 106 -35.46 7.31 -5.50
CA SER A 106 -34.91 6.23 -6.31
C SER A 106 -36.03 5.31 -6.86
N PRO A 107 -36.03 4.95 -8.16
CA PRO A 107 -35.14 5.45 -9.19
C PRO A 107 -35.45 6.91 -9.54
N PHE A 108 -34.40 7.71 -9.72
CA PHE A 108 -34.51 9.10 -10.16
C PHE A 108 -34.39 9.09 -11.69
N ILE A 109 -35.23 9.81 -12.43
CA ILE A 109 -35.23 9.86 -13.90
C ILE A 109 -35.35 8.52 -14.66
N GLY A 110 -35.69 7.42 -13.99
CA GLY A 110 -35.73 6.08 -14.61
C GLY A 110 -34.37 5.41 -14.74
N GLU A 111 -33.30 6.03 -14.25
CA GLU A 111 -31.96 5.43 -14.11
C GLU A 111 -31.64 5.20 -12.64
N GLN A 112 -30.94 4.11 -12.35
CA GLN A 112 -30.48 3.78 -11.02
C GLN A 112 -28.96 3.72 -11.01
N ILE A 113 -28.33 4.51 -10.16
CA ILE A 113 -26.90 4.34 -9.88
C ILE A 113 -26.78 3.14 -8.94
N GLU A 114 -26.26 2.02 -9.46
CA GLU A 114 -25.99 0.81 -8.69
C GLU A 114 -24.71 0.98 -7.85
N SER A 115 -24.85 1.57 -6.67
CA SER A 115 -23.77 1.67 -5.69
C SER A 115 -24.33 1.81 -4.28
N SER A 116 -23.55 1.46 -3.26
CA SER A 116 -23.89 1.69 -1.84
C SER A 116 -23.58 3.12 -1.37
N ARG A 117 -23.10 3.99 -2.26
CA ARG A 117 -22.71 5.37 -1.95
C ARG A 117 -23.93 6.28 -1.78
N LEU A 118 -23.74 7.37 -1.05
CA LEU A 118 -24.72 8.46 -0.99
C LEU A 118 -24.92 9.03 -2.40
N LYS A 119 -26.17 9.34 -2.73
CA LYS A 119 -26.58 9.90 -4.02
C LYS A 119 -27.13 11.30 -3.80
N LEU A 120 -26.86 12.20 -4.74
CA LEU A 120 -27.25 13.60 -4.64
C LEU A 120 -27.51 14.21 -6.02
N LEU A 121 -28.22 15.33 -6.02
CA LEU A 121 -28.34 16.22 -7.16
C LEU A 121 -27.54 17.47 -6.88
N THR A 122 -26.61 17.82 -7.76
CA THR A 122 -26.00 19.15 -7.79
C THR A 122 -26.71 20.00 -8.83
N VAL A 123 -26.90 21.30 -8.53
CA VAL A 123 -27.61 22.24 -9.40
C VAL A 123 -26.88 23.56 -9.45
N LYS A 124 -26.57 24.00 -10.67
CA LYS A 124 -26.16 25.36 -11.01
C LYS A 124 -27.34 26.06 -11.67
N TYR A 125 -27.72 27.22 -11.17
CA TYR A 125 -28.88 27.95 -11.66
C TYR A 125 -28.63 29.46 -11.69
N GLN A 126 -29.41 30.17 -12.48
CA GLN A 126 -29.35 31.62 -12.63
C GLN A 126 -30.66 32.26 -12.19
N THR A 127 -30.53 33.36 -11.45
CA THR A 127 -31.61 34.29 -11.11
C THR A 127 -31.23 35.72 -11.51
N PRO A 128 -32.11 36.72 -11.35
CA PRO A 128 -31.75 38.13 -11.57
C PRO A 128 -30.58 38.60 -10.68
N ASP A 129 -30.34 37.94 -9.55
CA ASP A 129 -29.29 38.28 -8.57
C ASP A 129 -27.91 37.67 -8.88
N GLY A 130 -27.83 36.81 -9.90
CA GLY A 130 -26.59 36.18 -10.37
C GLY A 130 -26.70 34.67 -10.61
N ILE A 131 -25.54 34.01 -10.63
CA ILE A 131 -25.40 32.55 -10.72
C ILE A 131 -25.17 31.99 -9.33
N PHE A 132 -25.85 30.89 -9.03
CA PHE A 132 -25.83 30.23 -7.74
C PHE A 132 -25.69 28.72 -7.89
N PHE A 133 -25.21 28.10 -6.82
CA PHE A 133 -24.98 26.66 -6.72
C PHE A 133 -25.72 26.12 -5.50
N THR A 134 -26.27 24.92 -5.62
CA THR A 134 -26.91 24.19 -4.53
C THR A 134 -26.80 22.70 -4.77
N TYR A 135 -27.00 21.90 -3.73
CA TYR A 135 -27.16 20.47 -3.83
C TYR A 135 -28.26 19.98 -2.88
N THR A 136 -28.65 18.72 -3.02
CA THR A 136 -29.58 18.03 -2.11
C THR A 136 -29.32 16.53 -2.16
N LEU A 137 -29.40 15.85 -1.03
CA LEU A 137 -29.20 14.40 -1.00
C LEU A 137 -30.46 13.66 -1.47
N GLN A 138 -30.29 12.39 -1.82
CA GLN A 138 -31.42 11.51 -2.11
C GLN A 138 -32.37 11.44 -0.90
N ASN A 139 -33.67 11.38 -1.18
CA ASN A 139 -34.81 11.41 -0.26
C ASN A 139 -35.04 12.76 0.42
N GLU A 140 -34.28 13.80 0.07
CA GLU A 140 -34.54 15.18 0.48
C GLU A 140 -35.27 15.97 -0.61
N THR A 141 -35.91 17.07 -0.22
CA THR A 141 -36.61 17.98 -1.14
C THR A 141 -35.77 19.23 -1.40
N LEU A 142 -35.44 19.46 -2.67
CA LEU A 142 -34.82 20.68 -3.14
C LEU A 142 -35.88 21.74 -3.42
N HIS A 143 -35.68 22.93 -2.85
CA HIS A 143 -36.49 24.11 -3.10
C HIS A 143 -35.62 25.28 -3.58
N ILE A 144 -35.86 25.80 -4.79
CA ILE A 144 -35.21 27.00 -5.34
C ILE A 144 -36.30 28.01 -5.71
N ALA A 145 -36.13 29.28 -5.35
CA ALA A 145 -37.03 30.37 -5.73
C ALA A 145 -36.24 31.60 -6.19
N ALA A 146 -36.71 32.29 -7.24
CA ALA A 146 -36.01 33.45 -7.80
C ALA A 146 -35.84 34.65 -6.87
N SER A 147 -36.59 34.71 -5.76
CA SER A 147 -36.68 35.89 -4.86
C SER A 147 -36.27 35.65 -3.40
N ARG A 148 -35.61 34.53 -3.07
CA ARG A 148 -35.21 34.22 -1.68
C ARG A 148 -33.71 34.00 -1.49
N LYS A 149 -33.20 34.52 -0.37
CA LYS A 149 -31.96 34.08 0.28
C LYS A 149 -32.31 32.90 1.20
N GLY A 150 -32.13 31.67 0.72
CA GLY A 150 -32.22 30.45 1.55
C GLY A 150 -30.85 29.92 1.98
N GLU A 151 -30.86 28.88 2.80
CA GLU A 151 -29.67 28.13 3.21
C GLU A 151 -29.16 27.27 2.03
N ASN A 152 -27.83 27.11 1.92
CA ASN A 152 -27.11 26.35 0.88
C ASN A 152 -26.92 27.01 -0.49
N PHE A 153 -27.20 28.31 -0.63
CA PHE A 153 -26.91 29.05 -1.87
C PHE A 153 -25.59 29.81 -1.76
N GLU A 154 -24.62 29.40 -2.56
CA GLU A 154 -23.29 29.98 -2.56
C GLU A 154 -23.01 30.67 -3.91
N LYS A 155 -22.39 31.86 -3.85
CA LYS A 155 -21.84 32.54 -5.02
C LYS A 155 -20.39 32.11 -5.16
N ASN A 156 -19.97 31.71 -6.35
CA ASN A 156 -18.58 31.34 -6.55
C ASN A 156 -17.69 32.59 -6.50
N SER A 157 -16.82 32.67 -5.49
CA SER A 157 -15.89 33.78 -5.27
C SER A 157 -14.51 33.32 -4.80
N HIS A 158 -14.19 32.04 -4.97
CA HIS A 158 -12.99 31.44 -4.40
C HIS A 158 -11.99 31.08 -5.50
N GLU A 159 -10.73 31.49 -5.31
CA GLU A 159 -9.61 31.07 -6.17
C GLU A 159 -9.24 29.60 -5.91
N GLU A 160 -9.45 29.13 -4.67
CA GLU A 160 -9.32 27.73 -4.25
C GLU A 160 -10.69 27.05 -4.14
N LEU A 161 -10.71 25.72 -4.04
CA LEU A 161 -11.95 24.99 -3.83
C LEU A 161 -12.54 25.28 -2.45
N HIS A 162 -13.88 25.38 -2.38
CA HIS A 162 -14.62 25.65 -1.15
C HIS A 162 -15.60 24.51 -0.88
N ILE A 163 -15.41 23.76 0.21
CA ILE A 163 -16.26 22.61 0.57
C ILE A 163 -17.55 23.12 1.22
N ILE A 164 -18.68 22.84 0.58
CA ILE A 164 -20.01 23.28 1.02
C ILE A 164 -20.83 22.13 1.63
N GLY A 165 -20.41 20.88 1.44
CA GLY A 165 -21.06 19.71 2.03
C GLY A 165 -20.07 18.56 2.23
N ALA A 166 -20.21 17.83 3.34
CA ALA A 166 -19.38 16.69 3.66
C ALA A 166 -20.17 15.68 4.50
N TYR A 167 -20.15 14.42 4.07
CA TYR A 167 -20.87 13.32 4.71
C TYR A 167 -20.01 12.07 4.75
N TYR A 168 -20.07 11.33 5.85
CA TYR A 168 -19.36 10.07 6.02
C TYR A 168 -20.34 8.95 6.35
N GLY A 169 -20.27 7.84 5.60
CA GLY A 169 -21.14 6.67 5.73
C GLY A 169 -21.51 6.08 4.38
N ASN A 170 -22.67 5.44 4.29
CA ASN A 170 -23.19 4.83 3.07
C ASN A 170 -24.67 5.19 2.87
N GLU A 171 -25.34 4.62 1.86
CA GLU A 171 -26.74 4.95 1.55
C GLU A 171 -27.74 4.53 2.64
N LYS A 172 -27.35 3.64 3.56
CA LYS A 172 -28.21 3.17 4.66
C LYS A 172 -28.11 4.06 5.89
N ASP A 173 -26.90 4.48 6.22
CA ASP A 173 -26.60 5.30 7.40
C ASP A 173 -25.39 6.21 7.13
N TYR A 174 -25.49 7.48 7.51
CA TYR A 174 -24.42 8.46 7.33
C TYR A 174 -24.58 9.64 8.30
N SER A 175 -23.46 10.33 8.54
CA SER A 175 -23.41 11.53 9.37
C SER A 175 -22.71 12.68 8.65
N SER A 176 -22.96 13.92 9.10
CA SER A 176 -22.22 15.07 8.55
C SER A 176 -20.77 15.06 9.02
N ALA A 177 -19.85 15.19 8.07
CA ALA A 177 -18.41 15.29 8.31
C ALA A 177 -17.91 16.75 8.31
N MET A 178 -18.79 17.74 8.15
CA MET A 178 -18.41 19.16 7.98
C MET A 178 -17.57 19.72 9.13
N THR A 179 -17.90 19.37 10.37
CA THR A 179 -17.12 19.82 11.55
C THR A 179 -15.68 19.30 11.49
N LYS A 180 -15.48 18.04 11.06
CA LYS A 180 -14.15 17.46 10.91
C LYS A 180 -13.39 18.08 9.75
N ILE A 181 -14.04 18.29 8.61
CA ILE A 181 -13.41 18.97 7.46
C ILE A 181 -12.91 20.37 7.86
N ARG A 182 -13.74 21.18 8.53
CA ARG A 182 -13.32 22.49 9.04
C ARG A 182 -12.18 22.42 10.06
N HIS A 183 -12.17 21.38 10.90
CA HIS A 183 -11.05 21.14 11.81
C HIS A 183 -9.75 20.83 11.04
N TYR A 184 -9.84 20.06 9.95
CA TYR A 184 -8.69 19.66 9.15
C TYR A 184 -8.17 20.74 8.20
N GLU A 185 -9.02 21.68 7.77
CA GLU A 185 -8.63 22.85 6.95
C GLU A 185 -7.45 23.62 7.57
N TYR A 186 -7.41 23.74 8.90
CA TYR A 186 -6.31 24.40 9.63
C TYR A 186 -4.93 23.78 9.36
N PHE A 187 -4.87 22.46 9.13
CA PHE A 187 -3.61 21.76 8.91
C PHE A 187 -3.12 21.85 7.45
N CYS A 188 -3.91 22.45 6.55
CA CYS A 188 -3.56 22.65 5.14
C CYS A 188 -3.12 21.36 4.43
N TRP A 189 -3.69 20.19 4.78
CA TRP A 189 -3.27 18.91 4.21
C TRP A 189 -3.28 18.93 2.67
N GLU A 190 -2.26 18.34 2.05
CA GLU A 190 -2.22 18.11 0.60
C GLU A 190 -3.11 16.93 0.19
N GLU A 191 -3.45 16.07 1.16
CA GLU A 191 -4.27 14.88 0.99
C GLU A 191 -5.25 14.70 2.14
N ILE A 192 -6.46 14.22 1.87
CA ILE A 192 -7.45 13.84 2.88
C ILE A 192 -7.46 12.31 2.99
N PRO A 193 -6.79 11.72 3.99
CA PRO A 193 -6.92 10.29 4.27
C PRO A 193 -8.33 9.97 4.77
N VAL A 194 -8.97 8.97 4.18
CA VAL A 194 -10.34 8.55 4.53
C VAL A 194 -10.26 7.23 5.27
N ASN A 195 -10.37 7.26 6.60
CA ASN A 195 -10.31 6.08 7.46
C ASN A 195 -11.06 6.33 8.78
N HIS A 196 -11.23 5.28 9.59
CA HIS A 196 -11.92 5.35 10.88
C HIS A 196 -11.28 6.31 11.91
N GLU A 197 -9.98 6.60 11.79
CA GLU A 197 -9.30 7.57 12.66
C GLU A 197 -9.71 9.01 12.27
N THR A 198 -9.80 9.28 10.97
CA THR A 198 -10.13 10.61 10.45
C THR A 198 -11.62 10.87 10.46
N PHE A 199 -12.47 9.88 10.18
CA PHE A 199 -13.93 9.97 10.18
C PHE A 199 -14.50 8.74 10.93
N PRO A 200 -15.28 8.92 12.01
CA PRO A 200 -15.66 7.81 12.87
C PRO A 200 -16.75 6.98 12.18
N SER A 201 -16.48 5.70 11.97
CA SER A 201 -17.38 4.77 11.30
C SER A 201 -18.58 4.38 12.17
N SER A 202 -19.70 4.00 11.54
CA SER A 202 -20.87 3.49 12.25
C SER A 202 -20.56 2.12 12.87
N THR A 203 -20.91 1.90 14.14
CA THR A 203 -20.76 0.58 14.79
C THR A 203 -21.85 -0.42 14.39
N SER A 204 -22.74 -0.01 13.48
CA SER A 204 -24.01 -0.70 13.20
C SER A 204 -23.94 -1.61 11.95
N SER A 205 -22.88 -1.49 11.16
CA SER A 205 -22.68 -2.25 9.92
C SER A 205 -21.20 -2.42 9.61
N ASP A 206 -20.84 -3.53 8.96
CA ASP A 206 -19.52 -3.78 8.38
C ASP A 206 -19.46 -3.41 6.87
N ASP A 207 -20.51 -2.78 6.35
CA ASP A 207 -20.56 -2.30 4.97
C ASP A 207 -19.49 -1.21 4.74
N THR A 208 -18.92 -1.17 3.53
CA THR A 208 -17.97 -0.10 3.16
C THR A 208 -18.62 1.28 3.31
N GLU A 209 -17.95 2.16 4.04
CA GLU A 209 -18.33 3.57 4.18
C GLU A 209 -17.51 4.46 3.25
N TYR A 210 -18.04 5.67 3.01
CA TYR A 210 -17.49 6.62 2.06
C TYR A 210 -17.51 8.03 2.64
N LEU A 211 -16.46 8.81 2.37
CA LEU A 211 -16.48 10.26 2.48
C LEU A 211 -16.99 10.85 1.18
N LEU A 212 -18.18 11.46 1.21
CA LEU A 212 -18.72 12.29 0.15
C LEU A 212 -18.41 13.76 0.44
N LEU A 213 -17.72 14.43 -0.48
CA LEU A 213 -17.49 15.88 -0.44
C LEU A 213 -18.20 16.56 -1.60
N ILE A 214 -18.88 17.67 -1.29
CA ILE A 214 -19.48 18.60 -2.25
C ILE A 214 -18.74 19.93 -2.12
N TYR A 215 -18.22 20.43 -3.23
CA TYR A 215 -17.40 21.65 -3.22
C TYR A 215 -17.63 22.51 -4.46
N LEU A 216 -17.34 23.79 -4.32
CA LEU A 216 -17.32 24.77 -5.40
C LEU A 216 -15.89 24.98 -5.89
N SER A 217 -15.74 25.10 -7.20
CA SER A 217 -14.46 25.46 -7.81
C SER A 217 -14.70 26.15 -9.15
N GLY A 218 -13.96 27.23 -9.42
CA GLY A 218 -14.06 28.00 -10.66
C GLY A 218 -15.46 28.55 -10.95
N ASN A 219 -16.24 27.86 -11.79
CA ASN A 219 -17.63 28.22 -12.11
C ASN A 219 -18.60 27.02 -11.96
N GLY A 220 -18.21 26.00 -11.19
CA GLY A 220 -18.93 24.74 -11.05
C GLY A 220 -19.16 24.31 -9.61
N ILE A 221 -20.02 23.31 -9.46
CA ILE A 221 -20.27 22.53 -8.24
C ILE A 221 -19.91 21.08 -8.52
N TYR A 222 -19.14 20.47 -7.64
CA TYR A 222 -18.57 19.13 -7.82
C TYR A 222 -18.91 18.27 -6.62
N ALA A 223 -19.03 16.97 -6.86
CA ALA A 223 -19.18 15.97 -5.82
C ALA A 223 -18.18 14.84 -6.06
N ILE A 224 -17.47 14.42 -5.01
CA ILE A 224 -16.53 13.29 -5.06
C ILE A 224 -16.76 12.37 -3.87
N SER A 225 -16.80 11.06 -4.13
CA SER A 225 -16.96 10.05 -3.09
C SER A 225 -15.70 9.19 -2.99
N CYS A 226 -15.15 9.05 -1.80
CA CYS A 226 -13.94 8.27 -1.52
C CYS A 226 -14.25 7.17 -0.52
N ALA A 227 -13.88 5.93 -0.82
CA ALA A 227 -14.10 4.81 0.09
C ALA A 227 -13.19 4.87 1.32
N GLU A 228 -13.65 4.31 2.44
CA GLU A 228 -12.81 4.07 3.61
C GLU A 228 -11.54 3.28 3.24
N ASN A 229 -10.42 3.63 3.89
CA ASN A 229 -9.06 3.15 3.64
C ASN A 229 -8.45 3.59 2.29
N SER A 230 -9.01 4.64 1.67
CA SER A 230 -8.46 5.34 0.51
C SER A 230 -8.06 6.78 0.87
N GLY A 231 -7.80 7.63 -0.13
CA GLY A 231 -7.52 9.04 0.10
C GLY A 231 -7.96 9.93 -1.05
N LEU A 232 -8.13 11.21 -0.76
CA LEU A 232 -8.30 12.26 -1.76
C LEU A 232 -7.04 13.13 -1.80
N GLN A 233 -6.66 13.61 -2.98
CA GLN A 233 -5.52 14.50 -3.16
C GLN A 233 -5.98 15.79 -3.83
N TYR A 234 -5.49 16.93 -3.35
CA TYR A 234 -5.67 18.22 -4.01
C TYR A 234 -4.77 18.29 -5.26
N ASP A 235 -5.23 18.95 -6.31
CA ASP A 235 -4.33 19.38 -7.38
C ASP A 235 -3.35 20.48 -6.89
N HIS A 236 -2.33 20.81 -7.69
CA HIS A 236 -1.30 21.78 -7.30
C HIS A 236 -1.87 23.17 -6.94
N GLY A 237 -3.03 23.54 -7.50
CA GLY A 237 -3.71 24.81 -7.21
C GLY A 237 -4.80 24.71 -6.14
N ARG A 238 -5.01 23.53 -5.51
CA ARG A 238 -6.12 23.24 -4.58
C ARG A 238 -7.50 23.65 -5.12
N THR A 239 -7.68 23.55 -6.44
CA THR A 239 -8.93 23.85 -7.15
C THR A 239 -9.78 22.61 -7.37
N PHE A 240 -9.21 21.41 -7.35
CA PHE A 240 -9.94 20.15 -7.53
C PHE A 240 -9.43 19.07 -6.59
N LEU A 241 -10.33 18.15 -6.24
CA LEU A 241 -10.01 16.91 -5.54
C LEU A 241 -10.04 15.75 -6.54
N ARG A 242 -9.10 14.84 -6.39
CA ARG A 242 -9.08 13.56 -7.11
C ARG A 242 -8.90 12.41 -6.14
N LEU A 243 -9.39 11.22 -6.49
CA LEU A 243 -9.03 10.01 -5.77
C LEU A 243 -7.52 9.80 -5.86
N LYS A 244 -6.89 9.54 -4.72
CA LYS A 244 -5.49 9.16 -4.67
C LYS A 244 -5.33 7.86 -5.45
N ASP A 245 -4.43 7.87 -6.43
CA ASP A 245 -4.10 6.67 -7.18
C ASP A 245 -3.34 5.70 -6.25
N THR A 246 -4.04 4.70 -5.76
CA THR A 246 -3.45 3.61 -4.96
C THR A 246 -3.19 2.37 -5.79
N SER A 247 -3.31 2.44 -7.13
CA SER A 247 -3.08 1.29 -8.02
C SER A 247 -1.62 0.86 -8.07
N LYS A 248 -0.71 1.75 -7.70
CA LYS A 248 0.71 1.47 -7.52
C LYS A 248 1.26 2.09 -6.23
N CYS A 249 2.23 1.44 -5.65
CA CYS A 249 3.05 1.99 -4.56
C CYS A 249 4.43 1.32 -4.62
N ILE A 250 5.50 2.11 -4.53
CA ILE A 250 6.88 1.63 -4.58
C ILE A 250 7.61 2.25 -3.40
N LEU A 251 8.26 1.41 -2.60
CA LEU A 251 9.17 1.82 -1.55
C LEU A 251 10.54 2.04 -2.21
N PRO A 252 11.01 3.29 -2.42
CA PRO A 252 12.28 3.54 -3.10
C PRO A 252 13.48 3.11 -2.25
N ASP A 253 14.65 2.97 -2.87
CA ASP A 253 15.93 2.86 -2.17
C ASP A 253 16.10 1.71 -1.16
N ILE A 254 15.32 0.64 -1.27
CA ILE A 254 15.59 -0.62 -0.56
C ILE A 254 16.83 -1.24 -1.18
N MET A 255 17.84 -1.41 -0.33
CA MET A 255 19.17 -1.88 -0.72
C MET A 255 19.12 -3.20 -1.51
N PRO A 256 20.03 -3.41 -2.47
CA PRO A 256 20.12 -4.66 -3.20
C PRO A 256 20.56 -5.82 -2.29
N LEU A 257 20.06 -7.01 -2.60
CA LEU A 257 20.48 -8.26 -1.97
C LEU A 257 21.46 -8.97 -2.91
N ALA A 258 22.57 -9.46 -2.38
CA ALA A 258 23.62 -10.10 -3.17
C ALA A 258 24.42 -11.12 -2.35
N TRP A 259 24.84 -12.19 -3.03
CA TRP A 259 25.70 -13.22 -2.48
C TRP A 259 27.15 -12.71 -2.29
N GLY A 260 27.87 -13.30 -1.33
CA GLY A 260 29.29 -13.05 -1.11
C GLY A 260 29.63 -11.69 -0.49
N MET A 261 28.61 -10.90 -0.12
CA MET A 261 28.78 -9.60 0.53
C MET A 261 28.79 -9.69 2.06
N GLY A 262 28.89 -10.92 2.61
CA GLY A 262 28.79 -11.17 4.04
C GLY A 262 27.39 -10.90 4.59
N MET A 263 26.36 -11.26 3.81
CA MET A 263 24.95 -11.24 4.22
C MET A 263 24.24 -12.44 3.60
N ASP A 264 24.86 -13.62 3.70
CA ASP A 264 24.51 -14.80 2.92
C ASP A 264 23.36 -15.62 3.55
N CYS A 265 22.98 -15.33 4.80
CA CYS A 265 21.71 -15.77 5.34
C CYS A 265 20.58 -14.94 4.72
N THR A 266 19.92 -15.49 3.69
CA THR A 266 18.92 -14.76 2.89
C THR A 266 17.77 -14.20 3.73
N TRP A 267 17.31 -14.95 4.73
CA TRP A 267 16.29 -14.48 5.68
C TRP A 267 16.74 -13.24 6.45
N ALA A 268 17.93 -13.30 7.06
CA ALA A 268 18.48 -12.19 7.84
C ALA A 268 18.85 -10.99 6.96
N GLY A 269 19.33 -11.22 5.74
CA GLY A 269 19.65 -10.16 4.79
C GLY A 269 18.41 -9.45 4.24
N ALA A 270 17.35 -10.19 3.90
CA ALA A 270 16.05 -9.62 3.55
C ALA A 270 15.46 -8.81 4.71
N LEU A 271 15.54 -9.34 5.93
CA LEU A 271 15.10 -8.63 7.14
C LEU A 271 15.91 -7.36 7.39
N TYR A 272 17.23 -7.43 7.23
CA TYR A 272 18.12 -6.28 7.35
C TYR A 272 17.78 -5.18 6.35
N ALA A 273 17.52 -5.53 5.09
CA ALA A 273 17.12 -4.58 4.06
C ALA A 273 15.79 -3.89 4.41
N ALA A 274 14.80 -4.66 4.89
CA ALA A 274 13.51 -4.12 5.31
C ALA A 274 13.62 -3.18 6.52
N LEU A 275 14.35 -3.60 7.57
CA LEU A 275 14.58 -2.80 8.77
C LEU A 275 15.38 -1.53 8.49
N THR A 276 16.40 -1.61 7.63
CA THR A 276 17.19 -0.45 7.20
C THR A 276 16.30 0.58 6.51
N TYR A 277 15.42 0.14 5.60
CA TYR A 277 14.45 1.00 4.94
C TYR A 277 13.49 1.67 5.94
N MET A 278 13.01 0.91 6.93
CA MET A 278 12.15 1.42 8.00
C MET A 278 12.88 2.32 9.01
N GLY A 279 14.19 2.54 8.85
CA GLY A 279 15.00 3.39 9.72
C GLY A 279 15.36 2.77 11.07
N GLU A 280 15.25 1.44 11.21
CA GLU A 280 15.58 0.73 12.46
C GLU A 280 17.11 0.62 12.64
N PRO A 281 17.67 1.10 13.76
CA PRO A 281 19.11 1.13 13.99
C PRO A 281 19.61 -0.27 14.40
N CYS A 282 19.79 -1.15 13.42
CA CYS A 282 20.35 -2.47 13.61
C CYS A 282 21.39 -2.76 12.53
N THR A 283 22.35 -3.63 12.84
CA THR A 283 23.31 -4.16 11.86
C THR A 283 22.96 -5.61 11.53
N TYR A 284 23.30 -6.08 10.33
CA TYR A 284 23.14 -7.48 9.94
C TYR A 284 23.68 -8.46 11.00
N GLN A 285 24.88 -8.18 11.52
CA GLN A 285 25.51 -9.00 12.55
C GLN A 285 24.72 -9.02 13.87
N GLN A 286 24.08 -7.91 14.25
CA GLN A 286 23.20 -7.90 15.41
C GLN A 286 21.96 -8.76 15.17
N LEU A 287 21.35 -8.73 13.97
CA LEU A 287 20.20 -9.59 13.66
C LEU A 287 20.56 -11.08 13.75
N MET A 288 21.71 -11.45 13.17
CA MET A 288 22.22 -12.83 13.23
C MET A 288 22.50 -13.28 14.67
N GLY A 289 23.01 -12.39 15.52
CA GLY A 289 23.26 -12.66 16.94
C GLY A 289 21.99 -12.73 17.79
N LEU A 290 21.10 -11.74 17.66
CA LEU A 290 19.85 -11.64 18.41
C LEU A 290 18.92 -12.83 18.12
N SER A 291 18.88 -13.28 16.87
CA SER A 291 18.10 -14.47 16.46
C SER A 291 18.72 -15.78 16.95
N GLY A 292 20.03 -15.82 17.14
CA GLY A 292 20.79 -17.06 17.28
C GLY A 292 21.04 -17.80 15.96
N ALA A 293 20.59 -17.25 14.82
CA ALA A 293 20.85 -17.85 13.50
C ALA A 293 22.35 -17.89 13.15
N CYS A 294 23.21 -17.15 13.86
CA CYS A 294 24.65 -17.28 13.76
C CYS A 294 25.20 -18.62 14.28
N TYR A 295 24.44 -19.37 15.10
CA TYR A 295 24.83 -20.69 15.64
C TYR A 295 24.30 -21.86 14.79
N ARG A 296 23.39 -21.57 13.86
CA ARG A 296 22.69 -22.60 13.09
C ARG A 296 23.63 -23.51 12.30
N ILE A 297 23.19 -24.75 12.13
CA ILE A 297 23.64 -25.67 11.08
C ILE A 297 22.50 -26.65 10.80
N CYS A 298 22.27 -26.97 9.53
CA CYS A 298 21.22 -27.85 9.08
C CYS A 298 21.73 -28.69 7.91
N PHE A 299 21.35 -29.97 7.86
CA PHE A 299 21.67 -30.85 6.74
C PHE A 299 20.54 -31.86 6.48
N THR A 300 20.40 -32.30 5.23
CA THR A 300 19.49 -33.38 4.84
C THR A 300 20.16 -34.29 3.80
N ASP A 301 19.89 -35.58 3.87
CA ASP A 301 20.55 -36.62 3.04
C ASP A 301 20.32 -36.44 1.53
N ILE A 302 19.24 -35.74 1.15
CA ILE A 302 18.92 -35.46 -0.25
C ILE A 302 19.73 -34.29 -0.84
N TRP A 303 20.59 -33.64 -0.05
CA TRP A 303 21.40 -32.49 -0.44
C TRP A 303 20.57 -31.33 -0.99
N ASP A 304 19.56 -30.87 -0.27
CA ASP A 304 18.69 -29.80 -0.74
C ASP A 304 19.21 -28.40 -0.37
N PHE A 305 19.00 -27.39 -1.23
CA PHE A 305 19.40 -26.00 -0.97
C PHE A 305 18.74 -25.41 0.27
N SER A 306 17.57 -25.92 0.68
CA SER A 306 16.89 -25.53 1.92
C SER A 306 17.72 -25.75 3.18
N CYS A 307 18.82 -26.53 3.16
CA CYS A 307 19.79 -26.57 4.26
C CYS A 307 20.34 -25.18 4.63
N THR A 308 20.29 -24.23 3.68
CA THR A 308 20.75 -22.85 3.87
C THR A 308 19.65 -21.91 4.40
N ASP A 309 18.38 -22.30 4.36
CA ASP A 309 17.28 -21.53 4.95
C ASP A 309 17.39 -21.57 6.48
N ALA A 310 17.45 -20.39 7.10
CA ALA A 310 17.58 -20.28 8.55
C ALA A 310 16.40 -20.90 9.28
N LEU A 311 15.19 -20.82 8.73
CA LEU A 311 13.96 -21.14 9.45
C LEU A 311 13.41 -22.54 9.16
N VAL A 312 14.11 -23.33 8.34
CA VAL A 312 13.64 -24.65 7.90
C VAL A 312 13.51 -25.65 9.06
N ALA A 313 14.46 -25.63 10.00
CA ALA A 313 14.60 -26.66 11.03
C ALA A 313 14.41 -26.16 12.47
N TYR A 314 14.69 -24.88 12.73
CA TYR A 314 14.58 -24.26 14.05
C TYR A 314 13.97 -22.85 13.94
N ASP A 315 13.22 -22.43 14.96
CA ASP A 315 12.64 -21.08 15.01
C ASP A 315 13.65 -20.06 15.54
N TYR A 316 14.37 -19.42 14.62
CA TYR A 316 15.19 -18.25 14.94
C TYR A 316 14.44 -16.91 14.77
N ALA A 317 13.20 -16.95 14.27
CA ALA A 317 12.41 -15.76 14.01
C ALA A 317 11.80 -15.22 15.29
N GLU A 318 11.10 -16.05 16.07
CA GLU A 318 10.48 -15.61 17.34
C GLU A 318 11.45 -14.85 18.26
N PRO A 319 12.66 -15.36 18.60
CA PRO A 319 13.58 -14.64 19.48
C PRO A 319 14.03 -13.30 18.88
N LEU A 320 14.21 -13.23 17.55
CA LEU A 320 14.60 -12.00 16.88
C LEU A 320 13.48 -10.95 16.90
N TYR A 321 12.27 -11.32 16.50
CA TYR A 321 11.14 -10.40 16.48
C TYR A 321 10.82 -9.87 17.87
N ARG A 322 10.93 -10.72 18.89
CA ARG A 322 10.83 -10.30 20.29
C ARG A 322 11.92 -9.31 20.69
N ALA A 323 13.17 -9.51 20.26
CA ALA A 323 14.27 -8.58 20.51
C ALA A 323 14.09 -7.24 19.76
N LEU A 324 13.52 -7.29 18.55
CA LEU A 324 13.24 -6.12 17.73
C LEU A 324 11.98 -5.36 18.18
N GLY A 325 11.18 -5.92 19.10
CA GLY A 325 9.96 -5.29 19.59
C GLY A 325 8.80 -5.36 18.60
N TYR A 326 8.71 -6.44 17.82
CA TYR A 326 7.62 -6.68 16.88
C TYR A 326 6.99 -8.05 17.11
N THR A 327 5.70 -8.18 16.83
CA THR A 327 5.05 -9.49 16.64
C THR A 327 5.09 -9.87 15.17
N PRO A 328 5.67 -11.00 14.77
CA PRO A 328 5.62 -11.43 13.37
C PRO A 328 4.22 -11.93 13.03
N VAL A 329 3.68 -11.52 11.89
CA VAL A 329 2.43 -12.08 11.34
C VAL A 329 2.80 -12.92 10.12
N TRP A 330 2.36 -14.19 10.14
CA TRP A 330 2.74 -15.19 9.15
C TRP A 330 1.58 -15.50 8.21
N ALA A 331 1.89 -15.61 6.92
CA ALA A 331 1.04 -16.27 5.94
C ALA A 331 1.79 -17.46 5.33
N ASP A 332 1.22 -18.66 5.47
CA ASP A 332 1.85 -19.92 5.10
C ASP A 332 1.00 -20.71 4.10
N ARG A 333 1.60 -21.02 2.93
CA ARG A 333 1.07 -21.93 1.90
C ARG A 333 -0.39 -21.67 1.57
N LEU A 334 -0.74 -20.41 1.41
CA LEU A 334 -2.10 -19.95 1.16
C LEU A 334 -2.69 -20.53 -0.14
N ASP A 335 -3.96 -20.92 -0.05
CA ASP A 335 -4.78 -21.27 -1.22
C ASP A 335 -5.14 -20.04 -2.06
N LYS A 336 -5.76 -20.23 -3.23
CA LYS A 336 -6.04 -19.12 -4.17
C LYS A 336 -7.00 -18.06 -3.61
N GLU A 337 -7.92 -18.43 -2.73
CA GLU A 337 -8.89 -17.49 -2.17
C GLU A 337 -8.22 -16.65 -1.07
N GLN A 338 -7.47 -17.29 -0.18
CA GLN A 338 -6.68 -16.62 0.87
C GLN A 338 -5.66 -15.63 0.29
N ARG A 339 -5.10 -15.91 -0.90
CA ARG A 339 -4.19 -15.00 -1.60
C ARG A 339 -4.80 -13.64 -1.97
N LYS A 340 -6.14 -13.54 -2.07
CA LYS A 340 -6.80 -12.27 -2.36
C LYS A 340 -6.69 -11.33 -1.15
N GLU A 341 -7.02 -11.85 0.03
CA GLU A 341 -6.91 -11.13 1.30
C GLU A 341 -5.45 -10.79 1.61
N GLU A 342 -4.54 -11.75 1.42
CA GLU A 342 -3.12 -11.55 1.66
C GLU A 342 -2.51 -10.47 0.75
N ARG A 343 -2.92 -10.40 -0.52
CA ARG A 343 -2.49 -9.31 -1.42
C ARG A 343 -2.92 -7.95 -0.89
N LEU A 344 -4.13 -7.84 -0.34
CA LEU A 344 -4.59 -6.60 0.26
C LEU A 344 -3.79 -6.24 1.51
N ALA A 345 -3.41 -7.24 2.32
CA ALA A 345 -2.53 -7.07 3.48
C ALA A 345 -1.13 -6.56 3.06
N ILE A 346 -0.50 -7.20 2.08
CA ILE A 346 0.78 -6.74 1.49
C ILE A 346 0.65 -5.29 1.00
N MET A 347 -0.38 -4.99 0.20
CA MET A 347 -0.58 -3.64 -0.33
C MET A 347 -0.80 -2.60 0.78
N LYS A 348 -1.41 -2.98 1.90
CA LYS A 348 -1.61 -2.11 3.07
C LYS A 348 -0.27 -1.81 3.74
N ASP A 349 0.57 -2.83 3.97
CA ASP A 349 1.89 -2.64 4.58
C ASP A 349 2.81 -1.79 3.71
N ILE A 350 2.86 -2.07 2.41
CA ILE A 350 3.62 -1.26 1.45
C ILE A 350 3.15 0.20 1.48
N ARG A 351 1.84 0.47 1.48
CA ARG A 351 1.31 1.85 1.58
C ARG A 351 1.69 2.54 2.90
N ASN A 352 1.93 1.77 3.96
CA ASN A 352 2.37 2.25 5.26
C ASN A 352 3.90 2.31 5.42
N GLY A 353 4.66 2.17 4.33
CA GLY A 353 6.12 2.21 4.38
C GLY A 353 6.76 0.97 5.02
N LYS A 354 6.05 -0.16 5.06
CA LYS A 354 6.54 -1.42 5.63
C LYS A 354 6.81 -2.43 4.50
N PRO A 355 8.08 -2.72 4.17
CA PRO A 355 8.42 -3.81 3.28
C PRO A 355 7.98 -5.16 3.88
N VAL A 356 7.65 -6.12 3.03
CA VAL A 356 7.18 -7.46 3.47
C VAL A 356 8.23 -8.50 3.10
N LEU A 357 8.58 -9.38 4.04
CA LEU A 357 9.51 -10.48 3.75
C LEU A 357 8.74 -11.65 3.15
N ALA A 358 9.35 -12.31 2.16
CA ALA A 358 8.73 -13.47 1.54
C ALA A 358 9.77 -14.41 0.93
N ILE A 359 9.42 -15.69 0.83
CA ILE A 359 10.24 -16.72 0.19
C ILE A 359 9.65 -17.08 -1.18
N ASN A 360 10.51 -17.45 -2.15
CA ASN A 360 10.09 -17.87 -3.49
C ASN A 360 9.45 -16.72 -4.29
N LEU A 361 10.14 -15.59 -4.34
CA LEU A 361 9.71 -14.43 -5.12
C LEU A 361 10.12 -14.56 -6.59
N ARG A 362 11.36 -15.01 -6.86
CA ARG A 362 11.95 -15.13 -8.19
C ARG A 362 12.96 -16.26 -8.22
N VAL A 363 13.20 -16.86 -9.39
CA VAL A 363 14.24 -17.88 -9.67
C VAL A 363 14.18 -19.14 -8.79
N ALA A 364 14.42 -19.01 -7.48
CA ALA A 364 14.45 -20.11 -6.53
C ALA A 364 13.66 -19.79 -5.22
N PRO A 365 13.50 -20.78 -4.33
CA PRO A 365 12.87 -20.61 -3.02
C PRO A 365 13.78 -19.95 -1.96
N GLU A 366 14.26 -18.73 -2.18
CA GLU A 366 15.00 -17.94 -1.18
C GLU A 366 14.20 -16.76 -0.63
N TRP A 367 14.61 -16.28 0.55
CA TRP A 367 14.03 -15.09 1.17
C TRP A 367 14.45 -13.82 0.43
N GLY A 368 13.47 -12.96 0.17
CA GLY A 368 13.65 -11.62 -0.36
C GLY A 368 12.66 -10.65 0.26
N VAL A 369 12.58 -9.46 -0.33
CA VAL A 369 11.73 -8.37 0.16
C VAL A 369 10.76 -7.96 -0.94
N ILE A 370 9.48 -7.91 -0.62
CA ILE A 370 8.47 -7.24 -1.44
C ILE A 370 8.58 -5.74 -1.17
N THR A 371 8.84 -4.98 -2.23
CA THR A 371 9.20 -3.55 -2.18
C THR A 371 8.11 -2.64 -2.75
N GLY A 372 7.08 -3.22 -3.35
CA GLY A 372 6.05 -2.42 -4.00
C GLY A 372 5.01 -3.27 -4.70
N TYR A 373 4.09 -2.61 -5.37
CA TYR A 373 3.12 -3.23 -6.23
C TYR A 373 2.67 -2.30 -7.37
N LEU A 374 2.16 -2.92 -8.44
CA LEU A 374 1.55 -2.26 -9.59
C LEU A 374 0.19 -2.90 -9.91
N ASP A 375 -0.66 -2.19 -10.66
CA ASP A 375 -1.96 -2.66 -11.15
C ASP A 375 -2.80 -3.29 -10.03
N ASN A 376 -3.02 -2.54 -8.95
CA ASN A 376 -3.81 -2.93 -7.78
C ASN A 376 -3.33 -4.25 -7.14
N GLY A 377 -2.01 -4.44 -7.04
CA GLY A 377 -1.43 -5.63 -6.42
C GLY A 377 -1.34 -6.85 -7.34
N ARG A 378 -1.71 -6.70 -8.62
CA ARG A 378 -1.56 -7.78 -9.60
C ARG A 378 -0.10 -8.16 -9.79
N PHE A 379 0.80 -7.18 -9.77
CA PHE A 379 2.25 -7.39 -9.82
C PHE A 379 2.86 -6.91 -8.51
N LEU A 380 3.66 -7.76 -7.86
CA LEU A 380 4.45 -7.37 -6.70
C LEU A 380 5.87 -7.07 -7.18
N LEU A 381 6.43 -5.96 -6.70
CA LEU A 381 7.81 -5.60 -6.92
C LEU A 381 8.66 -6.17 -5.78
N CYS A 382 9.88 -6.59 -6.07
CA CYS A 382 10.74 -7.24 -5.09
C CYS A 382 12.24 -7.00 -5.30
N ARG A 383 13.00 -7.33 -4.26
CA ARG A 383 14.45 -7.55 -4.25
C ARG A 383 14.73 -9.00 -3.90
N THR A 384 15.57 -9.68 -4.68
CA THR A 384 16.08 -11.01 -4.37
C THR A 384 17.59 -11.10 -4.60
N TYR A 385 18.21 -12.19 -4.14
CA TYR A 385 19.64 -12.44 -4.33
C TYR A 385 20.03 -12.80 -5.77
N PHE A 386 19.04 -12.98 -6.66
CA PHE A 386 19.22 -13.31 -8.08
C PHE A 386 18.97 -12.12 -9.01
N ASP A 387 18.87 -10.91 -8.45
CA ASP A 387 18.59 -9.70 -9.22
C ASP A 387 19.75 -9.32 -10.15
N GLN A 388 21.00 -9.48 -9.71
CA GLN A 388 22.19 -9.02 -10.44
C GLN A 388 22.34 -9.69 -11.82
N GLU A 389 22.04 -10.98 -11.92
CA GLU A 389 22.14 -11.74 -13.17
C GLU A 389 21.17 -11.21 -14.23
N ILE A 390 20.02 -10.70 -13.80
CA ILE A 390 19.04 -10.06 -14.67
C ILE A 390 19.53 -8.68 -15.11
N TYR A 391 20.07 -7.89 -14.18
CA TYR A 391 20.65 -6.58 -14.51
C TYR A 391 21.81 -6.71 -15.51
N ASP A 392 22.72 -7.66 -15.30
CA ASP A 392 23.83 -7.94 -16.21
C ASP A 392 23.35 -8.38 -17.61
N GLN A 393 22.29 -9.19 -17.68
CA GLN A 393 21.68 -9.59 -18.95
C GLN A 393 21.02 -8.40 -19.67
N TRP A 394 20.48 -7.45 -18.91
CA TRP A 394 19.80 -6.28 -19.45
C TRP A 394 20.77 -5.20 -19.93
N GLU A 395 21.87 -4.97 -19.22
CA GLU A 395 22.96 -4.10 -19.68
C GLU A 395 23.55 -4.57 -21.02
N LYS A 396 23.53 -5.89 -21.28
CA LYS A 396 24.06 -6.48 -22.51
C LYS A 396 23.16 -6.34 -23.74
N LYS A 397 21.90 -5.92 -23.63
CA LYS A 397 21.09 -5.66 -24.85
C LYS A 397 20.62 -4.20 -24.92
N ASP A 398 21.09 -3.48 -25.93
CA ASP A 398 20.61 -2.13 -26.28
C ASP A 398 19.12 -2.19 -26.64
N CYS A 399 18.25 -1.66 -25.79
CA CYS A 399 16.82 -1.57 -26.08
C CYS A 399 16.24 -0.32 -25.42
N GLU A 400 15.80 0.64 -26.23
CA GLU A 400 15.25 1.93 -25.80
C GLU A 400 13.97 1.77 -24.93
N ASP A 401 13.19 0.69 -25.10
CA ASP A 401 12.01 0.37 -24.27
C ASP A 401 12.37 -0.03 -22.81
N ARG A 402 13.66 -0.30 -22.51
CA ARG A 402 14.11 -0.75 -21.17
C ARG A 402 14.23 0.35 -20.15
N GLN A 403 14.71 1.54 -20.54
CA GLN A 403 14.86 2.65 -19.61
C GLN A 403 13.49 3.07 -19.07
N ILE A 404 12.48 3.12 -19.95
CA ILE A 404 11.12 3.56 -19.58
C ILE A 404 10.48 2.59 -18.57
N THR A 405 10.54 1.27 -18.82
CA THR A 405 9.85 0.29 -17.97
C THR A 405 10.57 -0.05 -16.65
N PHE A 406 11.89 0.17 -16.55
CA PHE A 406 12.65 -0.04 -15.32
C PHE A 406 12.63 1.18 -14.40
N ASP A 407 12.72 2.39 -14.97
CA ASP A 407 12.62 3.64 -14.21
C ASP A 407 11.21 3.82 -13.64
N ASP A 408 10.16 3.46 -14.41
CA ASP A 408 8.76 3.45 -13.93
C ASP A 408 8.52 2.50 -12.75
N ARG A 409 9.43 1.55 -12.52
CA ARG A 409 9.40 0.58 -11.41
C ARG A 409 10.38 0.91 -10.29
N GLY A 410 11.04 2.07 -10.34
CA GLY A 410 12.05 2.45 -9.34
C GLY A 410 13.24 1.48 -9.29
N GLY A 411 13.53 0.80 -10.39
CA GLY A 411 14.61 -0.17 -10.48
C GLY A 411 14.37 -1.51 -9.78
N TYR A 412 13.11 -1.86 -9.49
CA TYR A 412 12.73 -3.16 -8.92
C TYR A 412 12.22 -4.16 -9.96
N LEU A 413 12.36 -5.45 -9.64
CA LEU A 413 11.88 -6.55 -10.47
C LEU A 413 10.51 -7.02 -10.03
N VAL A 414 9.73 -7.56 -10.97
CA VAL A 414 8.43 -8.17 -10.68
C VAL A 414 8.66 -9.60 -10.20
N ASN A 415 7.89 -10.04 -9.20
CA ASN A 415 7.94 -11.42 -8.71
C ASN A 415 7.52 -12.42 -9.82
N ASP A 416 8.21 -13.54 -9.92
CA ASP A 416 7.89 -14.62 -10.87
C ASP A 416 6.81 -15.54 -10.30
N PHE A 417 6.81 -15.72 -8.98
CA PHE A 417 5.96 -16.69 -8.28
C PHE A 417 5.20 -16.05 -7.13
N TRP A 418 4.06 -16.64 -6.77
CA TRP A 418 3.42 -16.31 -5.50
C TRP A 418 4.22 -16.94 -4.35
N PRO A 419 4.61 -16.15 -3.32
CA PRO A 419 5.42 -16.66 -2.23
C PRO A 419 4.63 -17.66 -1.37
N PHE A 420 5.29 -18.70 -0.88
CA PHE A 420 4.64 -19.72 -0.04
C PHE A 420 4.84 -19.49 1.47
N LEU A 421 5.75 -18.60 1.87
CA LEU A 421 5.81 -18.02 3.22
C LEU A 421 5.97 -16.51 3.09
N ILE A 422 5.23 -15.78 3.92
CA ILE A 422 5.22 -14.32 3.98
C ILE A 422 5.27 -13.91 5.46
N ILE A 423 6.09 -12.90 5.77
CA ILE A 423 6.18 -12.33 7.12
C ILE A 423 5.95 -10.82 7.08
N HIS A 424 4.98 -10.36 7.87
CA HIS A 424 4.70 -8.94 8.09
C HIS A 424 5.24 -8.48 9.44
N PHE A 425 5.58 -7.18 9.51
CA PHE A 425 5.83 -6.49 10.77
C PHE A 425 4.51 -6.12 11.44
N GLY A 426 4.06 -7.00 12.34
CA GLY A 426 2.86 -6.80 13.15
C GLY A 426 3.04 -5.70 14.22
N PRO A 427 2.15 -5.68 15.23
CA PRO A 427 2.16 -4.67 16.27
C PRO A 427 3.48 -4.63 17.05
N SER A 428 3.86 -3.42 17.47
CA SER A 428 5.01 -3.23 18.36
C SER A 428 4.75 -3.81 19.74
N VAL A 429 5.79 -4.40 20.32
CA VAL A 429 5.79 -4.96 21.68
C VAL A 429 6.99 -4.42 22.45
N GLU A 430 6.95 -4.51 23.77
CA GLU A 430 8.03 -4.06 24.64
C GLU A 430 9.34 -4.80 24.33
N LYS A 431 10.40 -4.03 24.04
CA LYS A 431 11.74 -4.57 23.77
C LYS A 431 12.38 -5.04 25.06
N ARG A 432 12.94 -6.24 25.04
CA ARG A 432 13.83 -6.72 26.11
C ARG A 432 15.10 -5.88 26.19
N SER A 433 15.71 -5.84 27.37
CA SER A 433 17.01 -5.18 27.54
C SER A 433 18.09 -5.87 26.70
N PRO A 434 19.16 -5.16 26.31
CA PRO A 434 20.28 -5.76 25.58
C PRO A 434 20.88 -6.99 26.29
N ALA A 435 20.99 -6.96 27.62
CA ALA A 435 21.53 -8.07 28.42
C ALA A 435 20.61 -9.31 28.38
N GLU A 436 19.29 -9.13 28.47
CA GLU A 436 18.32 -10.23 28.33
C GLU A 436 18.34 -10.84 26.94
N ASN A 437 18.45 -10.02 25.90
CA ASN A 437 18.58 -10.50 24.53
C ASN A 437 19.89 -11.28 24.31
N PHE A 438 20.99 -10.81 24.90
CA PHE A 438 22.25 -11.52 24.81
C PHE A 438 22.21 -12.85 25.56
N LYS A 439 21.60 -12.90 26.76
CA LYS A 439 21.35 -14.16 27.48
C LYS A 439 20.45 -15.11 26.68
N ALA A 440 19.40 -14.61 26.05
CA ALA A 440 18.52 -15.43 25.20
C ALA A 440 19.28 -16.02 24.00
N SER A 441 20.15 -15.24 23.36
CA SER A 441 21.03 -15.71 22.29
C SER A 441 21.96 -16.85 22.74
N LEU A 442 22.57 -16.74 23.93
CA LEU A 442 23.42 -17.80 24.50
C LEU A 442 22.64 -19.09 24.88
N LEU A 443 21.36 -18.97 25.25
CA LEU A 443 20.48 -20.12 25.44
C LEU A 443 20.22 -20.81 24.09
N ILE A 444 19.88 -20.04 23.06
CA ILE A 444 19.62 -20.55 21.70
C ILE A 444 20.85 -21.26 21.14
N LEU A 445 22.07 -20.82 21.44
CA LEU A 445 23.30 -21.52 21.04
C LEU A 445 23.26 -23.00 21.46
N ALA A 446 23.03 -23.26 22.74
CA ALA A 446 23.01 -24.62 23.28
C ALA A 446 21.76 -25.40 22.83
N ASP A 447 20.61 -24.74 22.82
CA ASP A 447 19.32 -25.36 22.48
C ASP A 447 19.28 -25.77 21.00
N SER A 448 19.71 -24.90 20.10
CA SER A 448 19.73 -25.17 18.65
C SER A 448 20.71 -26.29 18.27
N PHE A 449 21.85 -26.39 18.96
CA PHE A 449 22.83 -27.46 18.70
C PHE A 449 22.38 -28.85 19.17
N ARG A 450 21.44 -28.90 20.12
CA ARG A 450 20.85 -30.14 20.68
C ARG A 450 19.43 -30.40 20.23
N ALA A 451 18.89 -29.54 19.37
CA ALA A 451 17.55 -29.70 18.83
C ALA A 451 17.42 -31.02 18.08
N GLU A 452 16.27 -31.67 18.25
CA GLU A 452 15.94 -32.88 17.50
C GLU A 452 15.76 -32.56 16.02
N SER A 453 15.98 -33.57 15.16
CA SER A 453 15.72 -33.44 13.73
C SER A 453 14.26 -33.08 13.46
N ARG A 454 14.04 -32.17 12.53
CA ARG A 454 12.69 -31.76 12.10
C ARG A 454 12.42 -32.33 10.71
N GLY A 455 11.54 -33.33 10.62
CA GLY A 455 11.34 -34.05 9.36
C GLY A 455 12.63 -34.75 8.91
N SER A 456 13.13 -34.43 7.71
CA SER A 456 14.39 -34.95 7.16
C SER A 456 15.61 -34.05 7.42
N TYR A 457 15.46 -33.00 8.24
CA TYR A 457 16.52 -32.05 8.53
C TYR A 457 17.19 -32.35 9.88
N TYR A 458 18.45 -32.74 9.83
CA TYR A 458 19.34 -32.86 10.99
C TYR A 458 19.82 -31.49 11.44
N GLN A 459 20.09 -31.36 12.74
CA GLN A 459 20.51 -30.11 13.37
C GLN A 459 21.75 -30.31 14.24
N GLY A 460 22.47 -29.23 14.51
CA GLY A 460 23.59 -29.21 15.44
C GLY A 460 24.60 -30.32 15.21
N LYS A 461 24.87 -31.13 16.25
CA LYS A 461 25.80 -32.27 16.15
C LYS A 461 25.42 -33.26 15.04
N GLN A 462 24.15 -33.62 14.94
CA GLN A 462 23.68 -34.61 13.95
C GLN A 462 23.84 -34.09 12.53
N ALA A 463 23.67 -32.78 12.30
CA ALA A 463 23.91 -32.17 10.99
C ALA A 463 25.37 -32.29 10.55
N TYR A 464 26.32 -32.04 11.46
CA TYR A 464 27.74 -32.24 11.16
C TYR A 464 28.05 -33.70 10.85
N GLU A 465 27.56 -34.63 11.68
CA GLU A 465 27.79 -36.07 11.49
C GLU A 465 27.22 -36.55 10.15
N ALA A 466 25.97 -36.22 9.83
CA ALA A 466 25.35 -36.59 8.55
C ALA A 466 26.04 -35.94 7.34
N TRP A 467 26.47 -34.67 7.45
CA TRP A 467 27.21 -34.00 6.38
C TRP A 467 28.59 -34.66 6.15
N ILE A 468 29.30 -35.00 7.22
CA ILE A 468 30.58 -35.72 7.17
C ILE A 468 30.40 -37.10 6.53
N ASP A 469 29.40 -37.86 6.97
CA ASP A 469 29.14 -39.22 6.48
C ASP A 469 28.79 -39.18 5.00
N SER A 470 27.90 -38.28 4.58
CA SER A 470 27.51 -38.15 3.18
C SER A 470 28.66 -37.67 2.28
N LEU A 471 29.54 -36.78 2.76
CA LEU A 471 30.75 -36.38 2.02
C LEU A 471 31.74 -37.53 1.81
N SER A 472 31.71 -38.56 2.67
CA SER A 472 32.61 -39.71 2.59
C SER A 472 32.21 -40.72 1.51
N GLU A 473 30.97 -40.65 1.02
CA GLU A 473 30.45 -41.52 -0.02
C GLU A 473 30.87 -41.03 -1.41
N ASP A 474 32.08 -41.39 -1.84
CA ASP A 474 32.66 -40.95 -3.12
C ASP A 474 31.75 -41.20 -4.34
N SER A 475 30.90 -42.24 -4.31
CA SER A 475 29.93 -42.55 -5.37
C SER A 475 28.86 -41.48 -5.57
N LEU A 476 28.52 -40.69 -4.54
CA LEU A 476 27.54 -39.59 -4.66
C LEU A 476 28.07 -38.42 -5.51
N PHE A 477 29.39 -38.35 -5.72
CA PHE A 477 30.07 -37.26 -6.41
C PHE A 477 30.73 -37.73 -7.72
N ASP A 478 30.39 -38.91 -8.20
CA ASP A 478 30.87 -39.43 -9.48
C ASP A 478 30.09 -38.82 -10.66
N CYS A 479 30.65 -37.76 -11.24
CA CYS A 479 30.08 -37.10 -12.41
C CYS A 479 30.00 -38.00 -13.65
N THR A 480 30.72 -39.14 -13.70
CA THR A 480 30.64 -40.05 -14.84
C THR A 480 29.38 -40.93 -14.78
N ALA A 481 28.84 -41.15 -13.58
CA ALA A 481 27.63 -41.92 -13.35
C ALA A 481 26.36 -41.04 -13.41
N ASP A 482 26.40 -39.86 -12.78
CA ASP A 482 25.27 -38.94 -12.66
C ASP A 482 25.78 -37.50 -12.49
N GLU A 483 26.11 -36.85 -13.62
CA GLU A 483 26.66 -35.49 -13.64
C GLU A 483 25.74 -34.49 -12.94
N GLU A 484 24.43 -34.52 -13.23
CA GLU A 484 23.46 -33.55 -12.71
C GLU A 484 23.37 -33.58 -11.18
N ASN A 485 23.18 -34.77 -10.58
CA ASN A 485 23.11 -34.85 -9.13
C ASN A 485 24.46 -34.62 -8.45
N ALA A 486 25.57 -35.07 -9.05
CA ALA A 486 26.90 -34.81 -8.50
C ALA A 486 27.17 -33.29 -8.45
N GLU A 487 26.90 -32.56 -9.53
CA GLU A 487 27.06 -31.10 -9.60
C GLU A 487 26.13 -30.38 -8.63
N ARG A 488 24.87 -30.81 -8.51
CA ARG A 488 23.92 -30.28 -7.52
C ARG A 488 24.46 -30.41 -6.09
N ARG A 489 24.93 -31.60 -5.70
CA ARG A 489 25.47 -31.85 -4.35
C ARG A 489 26.70 -30.99 -4.08
N LEU A 490 27.60 -30.86 -5.05
CA LEU A 490 28.78 -30.00 -4.94
C LEU A 490 28.40 -28.51 -4.79
N CYS A 491 27.36 -28.07 -5.51
CA CYS A 491 26.83 -26.71 -5.40
C CYS A 491 26.21 -26.46 -4.02
N VAL A 492 25.34 -27.34 -3.56
CA VAL A 492 24.72 -27.25 -2.22
C VAL A 492 25.78 -27.26 -1.13
N ASN A 493 26.81 -28.09 -1.24
CA ASN A 493 27.94 -28.10 -0.32
C ASN A 493 28.65 -26.73 -0.24
N ASP A 494 28.94 -26.09 -1.38
CA ASP A 494 29.57 -24.76 -1.38
C ASP A 494 28.66 -23.70 -0.77
N CYS A 495 27.36 -23.72 -1.10
CA CYS A 495 26.36 -22.82 -0.50
C CYS A 495 26.29 -22.99 1.03
N MET A 496 26.36 -24.23 1.52
CA MET A 496 26.42 -24.52 2.95
C MET A 496 27.71 -23.96 3.59
N LEU A 497 28.87 -24.11 2.95
CA LEU A 497 30.13 -23.53 3.44
C LEU A 497 30.04 -22.00 3.52
N VAL A 498 29.51 -21.32 2.50
CA VAL A 498 29.30 -19.85 2.51
C VAL A 498 28.43 -19.43 3.68
N ASN A 499 27.30 -20.11 3.86
CA ASN A 499 26.36 -19.80 4.94
C ASN A 499 26.98 -20.03 6.32
N LEU A 500 27.77 -21.10 6.48
CA LEU A 500 28.45 -21.39 7.75
C LEU A 500 29.55 -20.37 8.06
N ILE A 501 30.34 -19.96 7.05
CA ILE A 501 31.35 -18.90 7.16
C ILE A 501 30.70 -17.61 7.68
N ASP A 502 29.62 -17.17 7.04
CA ASP A 502 28.91 -15.95 7.43
C ASP A 502 28.33 -16.06 8.85
N ALA A 503 27.68 -17.19 9.16
CA ALA A 503 27.10 -17.43 10.47
C ALA A 503 28.17 -17.36 11.58
N ARG A 504 29.33 -18.01 11.42
CA ARG A 504 30.38 -18.02 12.45
C ARG A 504 31.14 -16.71 12.57
N ARG A 505 31.32 -15.98 11.46
CA ARG A 505 31.79 -14.58 11.48
C ARG A 505 30.87 -13.71 12.32
N CYS A 506 29.55 -13.84 12.09
CA CYS A 506 28.55 -13.09 12.85
C CYS A 506 28.58 -13.45 14.33
N ALA A 507 28.62 -14.75 14.67
CA ALA A 507 28.69 -15.24 16.05
C ALA A 507 29.89 -14.64 16.79
N SER A 508 31.09 -14.78 16.24
CA SER A 508 32.33 -14.29 16.85
C SER A 508 32.26 -12.81 17.19
N GLY A 509 31.93 -11.96 16.20
CA GLY A 509 31.89 -10.52 16.44
C GLY A 509 30.68 -10.04 17.25
N TYR A 510 29.54 -10.74 17.22
CA TYR A 510 28.39 -10.42 18.06
C TYR A 510 28.73 -10.64 19.54
N ILE A 511 29.35 -11.78 19.87
CA ILE A 511 29.75 -12.09 21.24
C ILE A 511 30.81 -11.11 21.73
N ARG A 512 31.84 -10.81 20.93
CA ARG A 512 32.89 -9.82 21.30
C ARG A 512 32.33 -8.44 21.62
N ARG A 513 31.34 -7.98 20.85
CA ARG A 513 30.74 -6.65 21.07
C ARG A 513 29.88 -6.59 22.34
N ASN A 514 29.34 -7.73 22.78
CA ASN A 514 28.36 -7.81 23.86
C ASN A 514 28.92 -8.36 25.19
N LEU A 515 30.24 -8.60 25.29
CA LEU A 515 30.89 -9.08 26.52
C LEU A 515 30.52 -8.24 27.76
N HIS A 516 30.51 -6.91 27.59
CA HIS A 516 30.22 -5.94 28.65
C HIS A 516 28.78 -5.99 29.19
N LEU A 517 27.85 -6.68 28.50
CA LEU A 517 26.47 -6.81 28.94
C LEU A 517 26.28 -7.86 30.04
N LEU A 518 27.29 -8.68 30.31
CA LEU A 518 27.27 -9.69 31.37
C LEU A 518 28.38 -9.43 32.41
N PRO A 519 28.23 -9.94 33.65
CA PRO A 519 29.23 -9.80 34.71
C PRO A 519 30.65 -10.22 34.30
N GLU A 520 31.67 -9.54 34.84
CA GLU A 520 33.10 -9.80 34.54
C GLU A 520 33.52 -11.25 34.78
N ALA A 521 32.89 -11.94 35.73
CA ALA A 521 33.13 -13.36 36.02
C ALA A 521 32.93 -14.27 34.80
N PHE A 522 32.12 -13.86 33.82
CA PHE A 522 31.84 -14.61 32.60
C PHE A 522 32.70 -14.19 31.40
N HIS A 523 33.46 -13.09 31.49
CA HIS A 523 34.17 -12.51 30.34
C HIS A 523 35.20 -13.46 29.73
N ALA A 524 35.93 -14.21 30.54
CA ALA A 524 36.92 -15.18 30.05
C ALA A 524 36.27 -16.29 29.21
N GLN A 525 35.11 -16.80 29.65
CA GLN A 525 34.33 -17.83 28.95
C GLN A 525 33.74 -17.28 27.65
N LEU A 526 33.15 -16.09 27.69
CA LEU A 526 32.57 -15.45 26.50
C LEU A 526 33.65 -15.10 25.47
N GLN A 527 34.83 -14.65 25.91
CA GLN A 527 35.97 -14.38 25.03
C GLN A 527 36.43 -15.67 24.35
N LYS A 528 36.59 -16.77 25.11
CA LYS A 528 36.93 -18.08 24.56
C LYS A 528 35.91 -18.57 23.53
N LEU A 529 34.62 -18.38 23.80
CA LEU A 529 33.53 -18.75 22.89
C LEU A 529 33.58 -17.92 21.59
N ALA A 530 33.83 -16.61 21.69
CA ALA A 530 34.04 -15.76 20.52
C ALA A 530 35.29 -16.13 19.70
N ASP A 531 36.37 -16.49 20.38
CA ASP A 531 37.63 -16.88 19.74
C ASP A 531 37.48 -18.22 19.01
N ASN A 532 36.80 -19.20 19.62
CA ASN A 532 36.45 -20.45 18.96
C ASN A 532 35.67 -20.23 17.66
N TYR A 533 34.62 -19.38 17.69
CA TYR A 533 33.90 -19.03 16.46
C TYR A 533 34.76 -18.26 15.44
N GLY A 534 35.69 -17.43 15.92
CA GLY A 534 36.68 -16.77 15.06
C GLY A 534 37.58 -17.77 14.34
N SER A 535 38.10 -18.76 15.06
CA SER A 535 38.91 -19.83 14.47
C SER A 535 38.13 -20.67 13.46
N ILE A 536 36.88 -21.04 13.76
CA ILE A 536 36.02 -21.76 12.81
C ILE A 536 35.84 -20.93 11.52
N TYR A 537 35.51 -19.65 11.66
CA TYR A 537 35.36 -18.73 10.54
C TYR A 537 36.63 -18.64 9.67
N GLU A 538 37.80 -18.46 10.29
CA GLU A 538 39.08 -18.35 9.60
C GLU A 538 39.45 -19.65 8.86
N SER A 539 39.29 -20.80 9.53
CA SER A 539 39.60 -22.11 8.93
C SER A 539 38.68 -22.44 7.76
N LEU A 540 37.37 -22.16 7.87
CA LEU A 540 36.43 -22.35 6.76
C LEU A 540 36.71 -21.41 5.59
N THR A 541 37.02 -20.13 5.87
CA THR A 541 37.36 -19.14 4.83
C THR A 541 38.60 -19.57 4.06
N SER A 542 39.67 -19.93 4.78
CA SER A 542 40.91 -20.41 4.16
C SER A 542 40.70 -21.68 3.34
N PHE A 543 39.89 -22.62 3.84
CA PHE A 543 39.54 -23.83 3.09
C PHE A 543 38.76 -23.50 1.82
N ARG A 544 37.76 -22.62 1.89
CA ARG A 544 36.95 -22.26 0.72
C ARG A 544 37.77 -21.53 -0.34
N GLU A 545 38.64 -20.59 0.05
CA GLU A 545 39.58 -19.92 -0.85
C GLU A 545 40.47 -20.94 -1.58
N LYS A 546 40.98 -21.95 -0.84
CA LYS A 546 41.75 -23.05 -1.42
C LYS A 546 40.93 -23.86 -2.43
N VAL A 547 39.68 -24.19 -2.11
CA VAL A 547 38.77 -24.91 -3.02
C VAL A 547 38.55 -24.10 -4.30
N THR A 548 38.32 -22.79 -4.21
CA THR A 548 38.18 -21.91 -5.38
C THR A 548 39.43 -21.90 -6.27
N LEU A 549 40.63 -21.96 -5.69
CA LEU A 549 41.88 -22.00 -6.44
C LEU A 549 42.20 -23.39 -7.04
N MET A 550 41.78 -24.46 -6.37
CA MET A 550 42.14 -25.83 -6.74
C MET A 550 41.07 -26.56 -7.56
N SER A 551 39.82 -26.08 -7.56
CA SER A 551 38.77 -26.69 -8.37
C SER A 551 38.99 -26.33 -9.84
N GLY A 552 39.23 -27.35 -10.67
CA GLY A 552 39.55 -27.18 -12.09
C GLY A 552 38.34 -26.89 -13.00
N LYS A 553 37.12 -26.83 -12.44
CA LYS A 553 35.86 -26.59 -13.16
C LYS A 553 34.93 -25.74 -12.30
N GLU A 554 34.49 -24.59 -12.81
CA GLU A 554 33.38 -23.82 -12.23
C GLU A 554 32.09 -24.63 -12.44
N ILE A 555 31.36 -24.90 -11.36
CA ILE A 555 30.09 -25.64 -11.38
C ILE A 555 28.98 -24.62 -11.56
N PHE A 556 28.12 -24.85 -12.55
CA PHE A 556 26.96 -24.00 -12.82
C PHE A 556 25.68 -24.83 -12.70
N TYR A 557 24.94 -24.65 -11.62
CA TYR A 557 23.69 -25.38 -11.36
C TYR A 557 22.56 -24.42 -10.99
N ASN A 558 21.44 -24.44 -11.73
CA ASN A 558 20.29 -23.56 -11.51
C ASN A 558 20.66 -22.09 -11.27
N GLN A 559 21.48 -21.52 -12.16
CA GLN A 559 21.99 -20.13 -12.09
C GLN A 559 22.98 -19.87 -10.94
N CYS A 560 23.19 -20.81 -10.02
CA CYS A 560 24.21 -20.71 -8.98
C CYS A 560 25.59 -21.13 -9.53
N ARG A 561 26.61 -20.29 -9.29
CA ARG A 561 28.02 -20.60 -9.54
C ARG A 561 28.66 -21.12 -8.25
N ALA A 562 29.29 -22.28 -8.31
CA ALA A 562 29.99 -22.89 -7.19
C ALA A 562 31.34 -23.47 -7.63
N ASN A 563 32.29 -23.55 -6.69
CA ASN A 563 33.58 -24.18 -6.97
C ASN A 563 33.62 -25.65 -6.53
N GLY A 564 32.87 -26.02 -5.47
CA GLY A 564 32.65 -27.39 -5.00
C GLY A 564 33.92 -28.17 -4.62
N VAL A 565 33.81 -29.10 -3.67
CA VAL A 565 34.87 -30.08 -3.36
C VAL A 565 34.89 -31.22 -4.39
N SER A 566 35.23 -30.86 -5.64
CA SER A 566 35.09 -31.72 -6.82
C SER A 566 35.98 -32.98 -6.79
N THR A 567 37.04 -33.00 -5.98
CA THR A 567 37.93 -34.16 -5.86
C THR A 567 37.78 -34.87 -4.51
N ALA A 568 38.01 -36.19 -4.49
CA ALA A 568 38.02 -36.97 -3.25
C ALA A 568 39.05 -36.46 -2.22
N ALA A 569 40.16 -35.86 -2.68
CA ALA A 569 41.15 -35.25 -1.80
C ALA A 569 40.59 -34.01 -1.08
N LEU A 570 39.92 -33.12 -1.81
CA LEU A 570 39.27 -31.94 -1.24
C LEU A 570 38.12 -32.33 -0.29
N ARG A 571 37.33 -33.36 -0.63
CA ARG A 571 36.30 -33.90 0.28
C ARG A 571 36.88 -34.43 1.58
N LYS A 572 37.96 -35.22 1.53
CA LYS A 572 38.65 -35.72 2.73
C LYS A 572 39.18 -34.59 3.61
N GLU A 573 39.69 -33.53 3.01
CA GLU A 573 40.13 -32.34 3.74
C GLU A 573 38.95 -31.60 4.39
N GLN A 574 37.83 -31.42 3.67
CA GLN A 574 36.61 -30.84 4.25
C GLN A 574 36.09 -31.69 5.42
N ILE A 575 36.06 -33.02 5.27
CA ILE A 575 35.65 -33.95 6.33
C ILE A 575 36.49 -33.75 7.59
N GLN A 576 37.82 -33.64 7.44
CA GLN A 576 38.71 -33.42 8.57
C GLN A 576 38.45 -32.07 9.24
N LEU A 577 38.26 -31.01 8.44
CA LEU A 577 37.91 -29.69 8.94
C LEU A 577 36.57 -29.69 9.69
N LEU A 578 35.53 -30.34 9.16
CA LEU A 578 34.23 -30.43 9.82
C LEU A 578 34.31 -31.19 11.15
N LYS A 579 35.16 -32.21 11.27
CA LYS A 579 35.41 -32.91 12.54
C LYS A 579 36.06 -31.99 13.59
N GLU A 580 37.02 -31.17 13.17
CA GLU A 580 37.67 -30.18 14.04
C GLU A 580 36.70 -29.10 14.50
N ILE A 581 35.87 -28.61 13.58
CA ILE A 581 34.80 -27.65 13.89
C ILE A 581 33.80 -28.25 14.87
N LEU A 582 33.38 -29.50 14.66
CA LEU A 582 32.43 -30.17 15.55
C LEU A 582 32.95 -30.25 16.99
N MET A 583 34.26 -30.46 17.19
CA MET A 583 34.86 -30.43 18.53
C MET A 583 34.77 -29.03 19.16
N LEU A 584 35.05 -27.97 18.39
CA LEU A 584 34.93 -26.59 18.87
C LEU A 584 33.48 -26.21 19.17
N GLU A 585 32.52 -26.66 18.37
CA GLU A 585 31.08 -26.43 18.62
C GLU A 585 30.60 -27.14 19.90
N GLN A 586 31.08 -28.36 20.15
CA GLN A 586 30.81 -29.07 21.41
C GLN A 586 31.42 -28.36 22.62
N GLU A 587 32.63 -27.83 22.49
CA GLU A 587 33.26 -26.97 23.52
C GLU A 587 32.40 -25.71 23.75
N ASN A 588 31.98 -25.03 22.68
CA ASN A 588 31.13 -23.84 22.76
C ASN A 588 29.80 -24.12 23.47
N CYS A 589 29.16 -25.26 23.18
CA CYS A 589 27.94 -25.67 23.87
C CYS A 589 28.18 -25.93 25.37
N SER A 590 29.32 -26.53 25.73
CA SER A 590 29.68 -26.77 27.13
C SER A 590 29.96 -25.46 27.90
N ILE A 591 30.58 -24.49 27.22
CA ILE A 591 30.78 -23.13 27.75
C ILE A 591 29.41 -22.45 27.94
N ALA A 592 28.53 -22.52 26.94
CA ALA A 592 27.19 -21.95 26.99
C ALA A 592 26.36 -22.53 28.15
N ASP A 593 26.42 -23.84 28.41
CA ASP A 593 25.75 -24.44 29.57
C ASP A 593 26.23 -23.86 30.90
N THR A 594 27.55 -23.68 31.03
CA THR A 594 28.14 -23.13 32.25
C THR A 594 27.69 -21.69 32.47
N LEU A 595 27.66 -20.90 31.40
CA LEU A 595 27.13 -19.53 31.40
C LEU A 595 25.64 -19.52 31.78
N ASN A 596 24.84 -20.37 31.15
CA ASN A 596 23.40 -20.43 31.36
C ASN A 596 23.04 -20.87 32.79
N ALA A 597 23.78 -21.81 33.37
CA ALA A 597 23.63 -22.21 34.76
C ALA A 597 24.01 -21.08 35.73
N GLY A 598 25.13 -20.40 35.48
CA GLY A 598 25.58 -19.26 36.31
C GLY A 598 24.63 -18.05 36.25
N LEU A 599 23.99 -17.83 35.10
CA LEU A 599 23.03 -16.74 34.90
C LEU A 599 21.62 -17.02 35.47
N GLN A 600 21.34 -18.25 35.91
CA GLN A 600 20.07 -18.64 36.54
C GLN A 600 20.11 -18.55 38.08
N LEU A 601 21.28 -18.47 38.69
CA LEU A 601 21.41 -18.26 40.13
C LEU A 601 21.01 -16.82 40.48
N PRO A 602 20.17 -16.57 41.51
CA PRO A 602 19.89 -15.23 41.97
C PRO A 602 21.22 -14.58 42.37
N ALA A 603 21.46 -13.35 41.91
CA ALA A 603 22.62 -12.57 42.33
C ALA A 603 22.65 -12.56 43.86
N GLU A 604 23.65 -13.22 44.46
CA GLU A 604 23.79 -13.24 45.91
C GLU A 604 24.03 -11.80 46.40
N GLY A 605 23.01 -11.27 47.10
CA GLY A 605 23.11 -10.28 48.19
C GLY A 605 23.66 -8.91 47.85
#